data_AF-A0A1V3WFV5-F1
#
_entry.id   AF-A0A1V3WFV5-F1
#
_cell.length_a   1.000
_cell.length_b   1.000
_cell.length_c   1.000
_cell.angle_alpha   90.00
_cell.angle_beta   90.00
_cell.angle_gamma   90.00
#
_symmetry.space_group_name_H-M   'P 1'
#
loop_
_entity.id
_entity.type
_entity.pdbx_description
1 polymer ?
#
loop_
_entity_poly.entity_id
_entity_poly.type
_entity_poly.pdbx_seq_one_letter_code
_entity_poly.pdbx_strand_id
1 'polypeptide(L)'
;YDPVELIQTIEGVDLVIDCTGVMPLTAAIADTCRRRGVALITGALFHHGALARVQRQAEGDTPIAARTTDPHYHPLPPHDQAATAGFLELGCTAPVNNAPPVAVLTAASDIAGAAIDLLTGRSERPDERITVLRPMSAPFDRPGTLDPRDPASPGNT
;
A
#
# COMPACT_ATOMS: atom_id res chain seq x y z
N TYR A 1 -18.92 -6.99 0.87
CA TYR A 1 -19.14 -5.63 0.35
C TYR A 1 -20.12 -5.74 -0.80
N ASP A 2 -21.15 -4.89 -0.84
CA ASP A 2 -22.06 -4.80 -1.99
C ASP A 2 -21.34 -4.07 -3.14
N PRO A 3 -21.14 -4.70 -4.31
CA PRO A 3 -20.52 -4.05 -5.46
C PRO A 3 -21.26 -2.79 -5.92
N VAL A 4 -22.58 -2.70 -5.74
CA VAL A 4 -23.37 -1.54 -6.15
C VAL A 4 -23.04 -0.33 -5.29
N GLU A 5 -23.02 -0.52 -3.96
CA GLU A 5 -22.65 0.54 -3.02
C GLU A 5 -21.20 1.03 -3.25
N LEU A 6 -20.27 0.11 -3.53
CA LEU A 6 -18.89 0.48 -3.82
C LEU A 6 -18.79 1.33 -5.09
N ILE A 7 -19.50 0.96 -6.16
CA ILE A 7 -19.53 1.73 -7.41
C ILE A 7 -20.08 3.14 -7.15
N GLN A 8 -21.19 3.25 -6.42
CA GLN A 8 -21.79 4.55 -6.09
C GLN A 8 -20.84 5.42 -5.26
N THR A 9 -20.07 4.81 -4.36
CA THR A 9 -19.12 5.52 -3.49
C THR A 9 -17.97 6.15 -4.27
N ILE A 10 -17.55 5.55 -5.39
CA ILE A 10 -16.41 6.04 -6.20
C ILE A 10 -16.85 6.86 -7.42
N GLU A 11 -18.15 7.08 -7.61
CA GLU A 11 -18.65 7.82 -8.75
C GLU A 11 -18.33 9.32 -8.60
N GLY A 12 -17.74 9.92 -9.64
CA GLY A 12 -17.45 11.35 -9.69
C GLY A 12 -16.25 11.82 -8.88
N VAL A 13 -15.45 10.92 -8.31
CA VAL A 13 -14.18 11.27 -7.64
C VAL A 13 -13.00 11.10 -8.60
N ASP A 14 -11.99 11.97 -8.46
CA ASP A 14 -10.75 11.89 -9.26
C ASP A 14 -9.78 10.83 -8.73
N LEU A 15 -9.89 10.49 -7.45
CA LEU A 15 -8.97 9.59 -6.74
C LEU A 15 -9.69 8.90 -5.57
N VAL A 16 -9.46 7.60 -5.45
CA VAL A 16 -9.81 6.80 -4.27
C VAL A 16 -8.55 6.54 -3.44
N ILE A 17 -8.64 6.65 -2.11
CA ILE A 17 -7.57 6.29 -1.19
C ILE A 17 -8.05 5.17 -0.26
N ASP A 18 -7.42 3.99 -0.36
CA ASP A 18 -7.69 2.85 0.50
C ASP A 18 -6.61 2.68 1.58
N CYS A 19 -6.99 2.92 2.82
CA CYS A 19 -6.14 2.71 4.01
C CYS A 19 -6.67 1.59 4.92
N THR A 20 -7.54 0.72 4.42
CA THR A 20 -8.23 -0.28 5.25
C THR A 20 -7.31 -1.43 5.67
N GLY A 21 -6.27 -1.71 4.88
CA GLY A 21 -5.35 -2.82 5.13
C GLY A 21 -5.98 -4.22 5.00
N VAL A 22 -7.19 -4.32 4.43
CA VAL A 22 -7.93 -5.57 4.28
C VAL A 22 -7.82 -6.05 2.83
N MET A 23 -6.95 -7.02 2.58
CA MET A 23 -6.61 -7.47 1.22
C MET A 23 -7.82 -7.78 0.30
N PRO A 24 -8.86 -8.53 0.73
CA PRO A 24 -10.02 -8.77 -0.12
C PRO A 24 -10.78 -7.49 -0.50
N LEU A 25 -10.85 -6.51 0.41
CA LEU A 25 -11.48 -5.22 0.14
C LEU A 25 -10.63 -4.42 -0.84
N THR A 26 -9.33 -4.29 -0.58
CA THR A 26 -8.37 -3.61 -1.46
C THR A 26 -8.44 -4.17 -2.89
N ALA A 27 -8.51 -5.50 -3.04
CA ALA A 27 -8.64 -6.13 -4.35
C ALA A 27 -9.95 -5.76 -5.06
N ALA A 28 -11.07 -5.74 -4.35
CA ALA A 28 -12.37 -5.33 -4.89
C ALA A 28 -12.38 -3.85 -5.31
N ILE A 29 -11.81 -2.96 -4.48
CA ILE A 29 -11.66 -1.53 -4.80
C ILE A 29 -10.77 -1.36 -6.03
N ALA A 30 -9.62 -2.04 -6.07
CA ALA A 30 -8.67 -1.96 -7.18
C ALA A 30 -9.28 -2.39 -8.52
N ASP A 31 -10.02 -3.50 -8.55
CA ASP A 31 -10.70 -3.94 -9.78
C ASP A 31 -11.81 -2.97 -10.19
N THR A 32 -12.59 -2.46 -9.23
CA THR A 32 -13.68 -1.52 -9.50
C THR A 32 -13.15 -0.19 -10.06
N CYS A 33 -12.13 0.38 -9.43
CA CYS A 33 -11.47 1.61 -9.87
C CYS A 33 -10.89 1.45 -11.28
N ARG A 34 -10.18 0.33 -11.54
CA ARG A 34 -9.61 0.01 -12.86
C ARG A 34 -10.68 -0.05 -13.95
N ARG A 35 -11.81 -0.73 -13.71
CA ARG A 35 -12.90 -0.83 -14.69
C ARG A 35 -13.58 0.50 -15.00
N ARG A 36 -13.50 1.46 -14.07
CA ARG A 36 -14.11 2.79 -14.19
C ARG A 36 -13.12 3.87 -14.63
N GLY A 37 -11.84 3.54 -14.77
CA GLY A 37 -10.79 4.53 -15.07
C GLY A 37 -10.55 5.53 -13.93
N VAL A 38 -10.93 5.18 -12.70
CA VAL A 38 -10.67 5.99 -11.51
C VAL A 38 -9.33 5.58 -10.92
N ALA A 39 -8.49 6.55 -10.58
CA ALA A 39 -7.21 6.26 -9.95
C ALA A 39 -7.40 5.79 -8.50
N LEU A 40 -6.53 4.88 -8.07
CA LEU A 40 -6.50 4.35 -6.71
C LEU A 40 -5.11 4.54 -6.10
N ILE A 41 -5.05 5.00 -4.86
CA ILE A 41 -3.87 4.87 -4.01
C ILE A 41 -4.22 3.98 -2.82
N THR A 42 -3.45 2.93 -2.60
CA THR A 42 -3.55 2.10 -1.40
C THR A 42 -2.38 2.40 -0.48
N GLY A 43 -2.63 2.39 0.82
CA GLY A 43 -1.61 2.58 1.83
C GLY A 43 -1.83 1.64 3.00
N ALA A 44 -0.82 0.85 3.35
CA ALA A 44 -0.91 -0.09 4.45
C ALA A 44 0.39 -0.19 5.24
N LEU A 45 0.24 -0.48 6.53
CA LEU A 45 1.35 -0.80 7.44
C LEU A 45 1.48 -2.31 7.58
N PHE A 46 2.72 -2.79 7.57
CA PHE A 46 3.04 -4.21 7.70
C PHE A 46 4.00 -4.43 8.86
N HIS A 47 3.98 -5.66 9.41
CA HIS A 47 4.87 -6.09 10.49
C HIS A 47 4.90 -5.11 11.68
N HIS A 48 3.72 -4.77 12.21
CA HIS A 48 3.56 -3.82 13.32
C HIS A 48 4.15 -2.43 13.04
N GLY A 49 4.03 -1.96 11.79
CA GLY A 49 4.53 -0.65 11.37
C GLY A 49 6.03 -0.60 11.11
N ALA A 50 6.70 -1.75 10.97
CA ALA A 50 8.09 -1.79 10.53
C ALA A 50 8.24 -1.39 9.05
N LEU A 51 7.22 -1.66 8.23
CA LEU A 51 7.15 -1.25 6.83
C LEU A 51 5.83 -0.49 6.57
N ALA A 52 5.89 0.48 5.68
CA ALA A 52 4.73 1.08 5.03
C ALA A 52 4.82 0.81 3.52
N ARG A 53 3.72 0.42 2.88
CA ARG A 53 3.65 0.29 1.42
C ARG A 53 2.57 1.23 0.89
N VAL A 54 2.93 2.00 -0.12
CA VAL A 54 2.02 2.86 -0.88
C VAL A 54 2.03 2.39 -2.32
N GLN A 55 0.85 2.16 -2.88
CA GLN A 55 0.67 1.70 -4.25
C GLN A 55 -0.29 2.63 -4.98
N ARG A 56 0.12 3.18 -6.11
CA ARG A 56 -0.74 3.92 -7.03
C ARG A 56 -1.16 3.01 -8.18
N GLN A 57 -2.42 3.07 -8.56
CA GLN A 57 -2.95 2.43 -9.76
C GLN A 57 -3.75 3.48 -10.55
N ALA A 58 -3.08 4.11 -11.51
CA ALA A 58 -3.66 5.04 -12.47
C ALA A 58 -3.42 4.53 -13.91
N GLU A 59 -3.77 5.34 -14.91
CA GLU A 59 -3.46 5.05 -16.31
C GLU A 59 -1.95 4.88 -16.51
N GLY A 60 -1.54 3.77 -17.15
CA GLY A 60 -0.13 3.44 -17.39
C GLY A 60 0.58 2.70 -16.25
N ASP A 61 0.01 2.68 -15.03
CA ASP A 61 0.56 1.92 -13.91
C ASP A 61 0.28 0.41 -14.04
N THR A 62 1.08 -0.41 -13.36
CA THR A 62 0.83 -1.85 -13.31
C THR A 62 -0.34 -2.13 -12.34
N PRO A 63 -1.37 -2.90 -12.74
CA PRO A 63 -2.46 -3.25 -11.83
C PRO A 63 -1.95 -3.88 -10.53
N ILE A 64 -2.47 -3.44 -9.38
CA ILE A 64 -1.99 -3.90 -8.06
C ILE A 64 -2.04 -5.43 -7.94
N ALA A 65 -3.09 -6.06 -8.48
CA ALA A 65 -3.25 -7.51 -8.47
C ALA A 65 -2.16 -8.27 -9.27
N ALA A 66 -1.54 -7.63 -10.27
CA ALA A 66 -0.50 -8.24 -11.09
C ALA A 66 0.90 -8.15 -10.46
N ARG A 67 1.11 -7.22 -9.51
CA ARG A 67 2.43 -6.93 -8.91
C ARG A 67 3.00 -8.07 -8.10
N THR A 68 2.15 -8.91 -7.51
CA THR A 68 2.59 -10.04 -6.66
C THR A 68 3.46 -11.05 -7.42
N THR A 69 3.21 -11.21 -8.72
CA THR A 69 3.93 -12.15 -9.59
C THR A 69 5.02 -11.50 -10.43
N ASP A 70 5.13 -10.17 -10.38
CA ASP A 70 6.05 -9.41 -11.20
C ASP A 70 7.37 -9.15 -10.44
N PRO A 71 8.52 -9.63 -10.95
CA PRO A 71 9.82 -9.47 -10.29
C PRO A 71 10.29 -8.01 -10.17
N HIS A 72 9.64 -7.07 -10.88
CA HIS A 72 9.85 -5.63 -10.72
C HIS A 72 9.52 -5.16 -9.30
N TYR A 73 8.56 -5.79 -8.64
CA TYR A 73 8.10 -5.39 -7.31
C TYR A 73 8.75 -6.23 -6.20
N HIS A 74 8.93 -5.59 -5.05
CA HIS A 74 9.52 -6.24 -3.88
C HIS A 74 8.43 -7.01 -3.11
N PRO A 75 8.51 -8.35 -3.00
CA PRO A 75 7.59 -9.08 -2.15
C PRO A 75 7.85 -8.69 -0.69
N LEU A 76 6.77 -8.45 0.05
CA LEU A 76 6.86 -8.26 1.49
C LEU A 76 7.26 -9.58 2.15
N PRO A 77 8.02 -9.54 3.26
CA PRO A 77 8.34 -10.74 4.00
C PRO A 77 7.05 -11.39 4.55
N PRO A 78 7.04 -12.72 4.74
CA PRO A 78 5.89 -13.40 5.32
C PRO A 78 5.61 -12.84 6.72
N HIS A 79 4.33 -12.68 7.06
CA HIS A 79 3.93 -12.28 8.40
C HIS A 79 4.07 -13.46 9.37
N ASP A 80 4.76 -13.26 10.49
CA ASP A 80 4.82 -14.27 11.54
C ASP A 80 3.46 -14.29 12.27
N GLN A 81 2.67 -15.34 12.01
CA GLN A 81 1.32 -15.49 12.57
C GLN A 81 1.32 -15.59 14.10
N ALA A 82 2.46 -15.88 14.73
CA ALA A 82 2.58 -16.02 16.19
C ALA A 82 2.45 -14.68 16.96
N ALA A 83 2.65 -13.53 16.30
CA ALA A 83 2.59 -12.21 16.94
C ALA A 83 1.16 -11.60 16.96
N THR A 84 0.17 -12.30 16.42
CA THR A 84 -1.20 -11.81 16.22
C THR A 84 -2.13 -11.99 17.42
N ALA A 85 -1.60 -12.27 18.61
CA ALA A 85 -2.37 -12.12 19.86
C ALA A 85 -2.47 -10.62 20.19
N GLY A 86 -3.19 -9.88 19.34
CA GLY A 86 -3.58 -8.51 19.61
C GLY A 86 -4.28 -8.46 20.97
N PHE A 87 -3.79 -7.61 21.84
CA PHE A 87 -4.45 -7.32 23.11
C PHE A 87 -5.84 -6.76 22.79
N LEU A 88 -6.88 -7.50 23.17
CA LEU A 88 -8.23 -6.95 23.24
C LEU A 88 -8.27 -6.05 24.47
N GLU A 89 -8.04 -4.75 24.28
CA GLU A 89 -8.46 -3.75 25.28
C GLU A 89 -9.96 -3.98 25.53
N LEU A 90 -10.32 -4.27 26.79
CA LEU A 90 -11.70 -4.50 27.21
C LEU A 90 -12.56 -3.28 26.84
N GLY A 91 -13.29 -3.38 25.73
CA GLY A 91 -14.16 -2.31 25.22
C GLY A 91 -13.97 -1.95 23.74
N CYS A 92 -12.88 -2.39 23.09
CA CYS A 92 -12.68 -2.21 21.65
C CYS A 92 -12.79 -3.56 20.92
N THR A 93 -13.79 -3.71 20.05
CA THR A 93 -14.04 -4.92 19.25
C THR A 93 -13.20 -4.98 17.96
N ALA A 94 -12.41 -3.95 17.67
CA ALA A 94 -11.53 -3.89 16.50
C ALA A 94 -10.10 -4.30 16.88
N PRO A 95 -9.39 -5.05 16.02
CA PRO A 95 -7.98 -5.38 16.25
C PRO A 95 -7.15 -4.11 16.47
N VAL A 96 -6.44 -4.02 17.59
CA VAL A 96 -5.53 -2.90 17.84
C VAL A 96 -4.28 -3.08 16.98
N ASN A 97 -4.10 -2.22 15.98
CA ASN A 97 -2.84 -2.12 15.27
C ASN A 97 -1.81 -1.46 16.18
N ASN A 98 -0.87 -2.25 16.71
CA ASN A 98 0.21 -1.76 17.58
C ASN A 98 1.35 -1.05 16.81
N ALA A 99 1.10 -0.58 15.59
CA ALA A 99 2.06 0.25 14.88
C ALA A 99 2.27 1.57 15.62
N PRO A 100 3.53 2.04 15.76
CA PRO A 100 3.80 3.29 16.45
C PRO A 100 3.21 4.46 15.67
N PRO A 101 2.76 5.55 16.33
CA PRO A 101 2.17 6.71 15.65
C PRO A 101 3.05 7.30 14.54
N VAL A 102 4.39 7.23 14.68
CA VAL A 102 5.33 7.66 13.64
C VAL A 102 5.19 6.87 12.34
N ALA A 103 4.86 5.57 12.42
CA ALA A 103 4.64 4.74 11.24
C ALA A 103 3.36 5.15 10.51
N VAL A 104 2.29 5.41 11.26
CA VAL A 104 1.02 5.91 10.72
C VAL A 104 1.21 7.26 10.03
N LEU A 105 1.90 8.20 10.69
CA LEU A 105 2.18 9.52 10.12
C LEU A 105 3.08 9.44 8.88
N THR A 106 4.05 8.52 8.88
CA THR A 106 4.91 8.31 7.71
C THR A 106 4.12 7.78 6.53
N ALA A 107 3.29 6.76 6.74
CA ALA A 107 2.42 6.22 5.69
C ALA A 107 1.44 7.28 5.17
N ALA A 108 0.77 8.01 6.06
CA ALA A 108 -0.16 9.08 5.68
C ALA A 108 0.52 10.19 4.86
N SER A 109 1.74 10.58 5.24
CA SER A 109 2.52 11.58 4.51
C SER A 109 2.92 11.06 3.12
N ASP A 110 3.30 9.79 3.02
CA ASP A 110 3.69 9.18 1.75
C ASP A 110 2.51 9.00 0.78
N ILE A 111 1.33 8.62 1.31
CA ILE A 111 0.06 8.58 0.59
C ILE A 111 -0.32 9.96 0.08
N ALA A 112 -0.25 10.99 0.93
CA ALA A 112 -0.54 12.36 0.53
C ALA A 112 0.42 12.84 -0.57
N GLY A 113 1.71 12.51 -0.46
CA GLY A 113 2.71 12.79 -1.48
C GLY A 113 2.39 12.12 -2.83
N ALA A 114 1.99 10.85 -2.81
CA ALA A 114 1.56 10.13 -4.02
C ALA A 114 0.27 10.73 -4.63
N ALA A 115 -0.68 11.14 -3.79
CA ALA A 115 -1.92 11.78 -4.24
C ALA A 115 -1.64 13.13 -4.90
N ILE A 116 -0.77 13.96 -4.31
CA ILE A 116 -0.37 15.25 -4.88
C ILE A 116 0.38 15.03 -6.21
N ASP A 117 1.33 14.10 -6.26
CA ASP A 117 2.08 13.78 -7.48
C ASP A 117 1.15 13.41 -8.65
N LEU A 118 0.18 12.54 -8.39
CA LEU A 118 -0.82 12.12 -9.36
C LEU A 118 -1.77 13.25 -9.77
N LEU A 119 -2.42 13.91 -8.80
CA LEU A 119 -3.45 14.93 -9.08
C LEU A 119 -2.86 16.19 -9.74
N THR A 120 -1.56 16.43 -9.59
CA THR A 120 -0.86 17.53 -10.27
C THR A 120 -0.21 17.13 -11.59
N GLY A 121 -0.28 15.84 -11.97
CA GLY A 121 0.27 15.32 -13.22
C GLY A 121 1.80 15.32 -13.30
N ARG A 122 2.50 15.42 -12.16
CA ARG A 122 3.98 15.44 -12.12
C ARG A 122 4.57 14.10 -12.48
N SER A 123 3.96 13.01 -12.00
CA SER A 123 4.39 11.64 -12.24
C SER A 123 5.87 11.40 -11.89
N GLU A 124 6.38 12.08 -10.87
CA GLU A 124 7.77 11.96 -10.39
C GLU A 124 7.94 10.73 -9.49
N ARG A 125 6.84 10.15 -9.00
CA ARG A 125 6.85 8.99 -8.14
C ARG A 125 6.55 7.70 -8.91
N PRO A 126 7.22 6.58 -8.56
CA PRO A 126 6.86 5.27 -9.06
C PRO A 126 5.45 4.88 -8.61
N ASP A 127 4.87 3.89 -9.29
CA ASP A 127 3.55 3.37 -8.99
C ASP A 127 3.51 2.53 -7.70
N GLU A 128 4.66 2.26 -7.09
CA GLU A 128 4.80 1.65 -5.78
C GLU A 128 5.99 2.23 -5.01
N ARG A 129 5.85 2.34 -3.69
CA ARG A 129 6.97 2.61 -2.78
C ARG A 129 6.78 1.84 -1.49
N ILE A 130 7.86 1.23 -1.00
CA ILE A 130 7.94 0.67 0.34
C ILE A 130 8.87 1.54 1.18
N THR A 131 8.37 2.03 2.31
CA THR A 131 9.19 2.73 3.31
C THR A 131 9.52 1.78 4.45
N VAL A 132 10.81 1.54 4.66
CA VAL A 132 11.36 0.78 5.79
C VAL A 132 11.57 1.72 6.97
N LEU A 133 10.80 1.51 8.02
CA LEU A 133 10.89 2.27 9.28
C LEU A 133 11.72 1.54 10.32
N ARG A 134 11.66 0.20 10.32
CA ARG A 134 12.48 -0.67 11.16
C ARG A 134 13.14 -1.74 10.29
N PRO A 135 14.47 -1.89 10.34
CA PRO A 135 15.19 -2.93 9.62
C PRO A 135 14.68 -4.33 9.91
N MET A 136 14.73 -5.19 8.89
CA MET A 136 14.45 -6.63 8.97
C MET A 136 15.32 -7.40 7.96
N SER A 137 14.87 -8.54 7.44
CA SER A 137 15.63 -9.28 6.43
C SER A 137 15.75 -8.50 5.12
N ALA A 138 16.87 -8.67 4.42
CA ALA A 138 17.07 -8.13 3.08
C ALA A 138 15.85 -8.43 2.17
N PRO A 139 15.44 -7.48 1.31
CA PRO A 139 16.06 -6.19 1.00
C PRO A 139 15.67 -5.04 1.97
N PHE A 140 15.03 -5.34 3.10
CA PHE A 140 14.50 -4.34 4.05
C PHE A 140 15.39 -4.13 5.28
N ASP A 141 16.70 -4.33 5.12
CA ASP A 141 17.71 -4.35 6.19
C ASP A 141 18.23 -2.96 6.61
N ARG A 142 17.73 -1.90 5.97
CA ARG A 142 18.10 -0.51 6.23
C ARG A 142 16.85 0.39 6.19
N PRO A 143 16.73 1.39 7.08
CA PRO A 143 15.68 2.40 6.95
C PRO A 143 15.82 3.20 5.66
N GLY A 144 14.71 3.55 5.03
CA GLY A 144 14.69 4.27 3.77
C GLY A 144 13.55 3.80 2.86
N THR A 145 13.61 4.18 1.59
CA THR A 145 12.60 3.81 0.59
C THR A 145 13.15 2.77 -0.38
N LEU A 146 12.29 1.85 -0.78
CA LEU A 146 12.50 0.88 -1.83
C LEU A 146 11.42 1.12 -2.88
N ASP A 147 11.86 1.49 -4.07
CA ASP A 147 11.02 1.65 -5.24
C ASP A 147 11.11 0.38 -6.10
N PRO A 148 10.19 0.14 -7.03
CA PRO A 148 10.28 -0.96 -7.99
C PRO A 148 11.65 -1.01 -8.68
N ARG A 149 12.13 -2.22 -8.92
CA ARG A 149 13.47 -2.47 -9.46
C ARG A 149 13.53 -2.08 -10.92
N ASP A 150 14.39 -1.15 -11.30
CA ASP A 150 14.61 -0.92 -12.73
C ASP A 150 14.94 -2.25 -13.45
N PRO A 151 14.25 -2.60 -14.55
CA PRO A 151 14.52 -3.82 -15.31
C PRO A 151 15.96 -3.86 -15.86
N ALA A 152 16.68 -2.74 -15.83
CA ALA A 152 18.05 -2.60 -16.29
C ALA A 152 19.12 -2.64 -15.18
N SER A 153 18.76 -2.75 -13.89
CA SER A 153 19.75 -2.81 -12.81
C SER A 153 20.14 -4.27 -12.51
N PRO A 154 21.38 -4.71 -12.81
CA PRO A 154 21.83 -6.04 -12.42
C PRO A 154 21.85 -6.11 -10.89
N GLY A 155 21.14 -7.09 -10.34
CA GLY A 155 21.14 -7.35 -8.90
C GLY A 155 22.56 -7.61 -8.41
N ASN A 156 23.04 -6.78 -7.48
CA ASN A 156 24.24 -7.09 -6.72
C ASN A 156 23.92 -8.31 -5.84
N THR A 157 24.47 -9.45 -6.25
CA THR A 157 24.65 -10.67 -5.45
C THR A 157 25.53 -10.41 -4.24
#